data_AF-A0A7Y4SVF3-F1
#
_entry.id   AF-A0A7Y4SVF3-F1
#
_cell.length_a   1.000
_cell.length_b   1.000
_cell.length_c   1.000
_cell.angle_alpha   90.00
_cell.angle_beta   90.00
_cell.angle_gamma   90.00
#
_symmetry.space_group_name_H-M   'P 1'
#
loop_
_entity.id
_entity.type
_entity.pdbx_description
1 polymer ?
#
loop_
_entity_poly.entity_id
_entity_poly.type
_entity_poly.pdbx_seq_one_letter_code
_entity_poly.pdbx_strand_id
1 'polypeptide(L)'
;MRASAALMELAPAAAPPFELAVRVRSASGKAIAVEATATTRGKPPEDGDPSPDGVRFSIPAGVRYEVCLRAEDHVSIYRAGIAQAGGTACEDVVLPLQ
;
A
#
# COMPACT_ATOMS: atom_id res chain seq x y z
N MET A 1 -49.07 -7.55 -22.54
CA MET A 1 -47.68 -8.01 -22.49
C MET A 1 -46.90 -7.00 -21.65
N ARG A 2 -46.53 -7.33 -20.41
CA ARG A 2 -45.74 -6.42 -19.55
C ARG A 2 -44.26 -6.61 -19.93
N ALA A 3 -43.59 -5.53 -20.30
CA ALA A 3 -42.15 -5.51 -20.42
C ALA A 3 -41.55 -5.73 -19.02
N SER A 4 -40.87 -6.87 -18.82
CA SER A 4 -40.02 -7.06 -17.65
C SER A 4 -38.85 -6.10 -17.76
N ALA A 5 -38.86 -5.04 -16.95
CA ALA A 5 -37.68 -4.25 -16.71
C ALA A 5 -36.65 -5.16 -16.03
N ALA A 6 -35.61 -5.53 -16.77
CA ALA A 6 -34.44 -6.15 -16.19
C ALA A 6 -33.82 -5.16 -15.20
N LEU A 7 -34.08 -5.37 -13.92
CA LEU A 7 -33.26 -4.81 -12.84
C LEU A 7 -31.88 -5.46 -12.96
N MET A 8 -31.02 -4.88 -13.81
CA MET A 8 -29.58 -5.03 -13.63
C MET A 8 -29.26 -4.32 -12.32
N GLU A 9 -29.19 -5.10 -11.24
CA GLU A 9 -28.63 -4.69 -9.98
C GLU A 9 -27.16 -4.35 -10.26
N LEU A 10 -26.87 -3.07 -10.52
CA LEU A 10 -25.50 -2.55 -10.52
C LEU A 10 -24.99 -2.79 -9.10
N ALA A 11 -24.23 -3.85 -8.90
CA ALA A 11 -23.41 -3.99 -7.71
C ALA A 11 -22.66 -2.66 -7.51
N PRO A 12 -22.68 -2.06 -6.32
CA PRO A 12 -21.99 -0.81 -6.09
C PRO A 12 -20.54 -0.98 -6.55
N ALA A 13 -20.08 -0.10 -7.44
CA ALA A 13 -18.72 -0.15 -7.94
C ALA A 13 -17.78 -0.18 -6.72
N ALA A 14 -16.92 -1.20 -6.66
CA ALA A 14 -15.96 -1.31 -5.58
C ALA A 14 -15.16 0.00 -5.50
N ALA A 15 -15.06 0.57 -4.30
CA ALA A 15 -14.32 1.81 -4.12
C ALA A 15 -12.88 1.63 -4.62
N PRO A 16 -12.31 2.61 -5.34
CA PRO A 16 -10.95 2.50 -5.87
C PRO A 16 -9.94 2.34 -4.72
N PRO A 17 -8.89 1.54 -4.91
CA PRO A 17 -7.90 1.30 -3.87
C PRO A 17 -7.12 2.57 -3.50
N PHE A 18 -6.45 2.51 -2.37
CA PHE A 18 -5.47 3.49 -1.92
C PHE A 18 -4.09 3.07 -2.40
N GLU A 19 -3.38 3.96 -3.06
CA GLU A 19 -2.02 3.71 -3.55
C GLU A 19 -0.99 4.30 -2.59
N LEU A 20 -0.18 3.45 -1.97
CA LEU A 20 0.92 3.86 -1.10
C LEU A 20 2.25 3.62 -1.80
N ALA A 21 3.04 4.67 -2.01
CA ALA A 21 4.41 4.58 -2.48
C ALA A 21 5.38 4.98 -1.36
N VAL A 22 6.31 4.10 -1.00
CA VAL A 22 7.33 4.36 0.01
C VAL A 22 8.71 4.28 -0.64
N ARG A 23 9.40 5.40 -0.67
CA ARG A 23 10.80 5.49 -1.09
C ARG A 23 11.70 5.32 0.11
N VAL A 24 12.71 4.45 0.00
CA VAL A 24 13.56 4.13 1.15
C VAL A 24 15.02 4.47 0.88
N ARG A 25 15.62 5.21 1.82
CA ARG A 25 17.01 5.65 1.74
C ARG A 25 17.76 5.34 3.03
N SER A 26 19.07 5.16 2.91
CA SER A 26 20.00 5.15 4.06
C SER A 26 20.18 6.56 4.64
N ALA A 27 20.79 6.67 5.82
CA ALA A 27 21.16 7.96 6.42
C ALA A 27 22.09 8.82 5.53
N SER A 28 22.82 8.19 4.61
CA SER A 28 23.66 8.88 3.61
C SER A 28 22.86 9.43 2.41
N GLY A 29 21.55 9.18 2.33
CA GLY A 29 20.68 9.60 1.22
C GLY A 29 20.67 8.65 0.02
N LYS A 30 21.47 7.57 0.04
CA LYS A 30 21.45 6.53 -1.01
C LYS A 30 20.19 5.68 -0.91
N ALA A 31 19.58 5.35 -2.04
CA ALA A 31 18.52 4.35 -2.11
C ALA A 31 19.06 2.99 -1.68
N ILE A 32 18.22 2.20 -1.00
CA ILE A 32 18.56 0.87 -0.51
C ILE A 32 17.47 -0.12 -0.90
N ALA A 33 17.89 -1.34 -1.23
CA ALA A 33 16.94 -2.42 -1.47
C ALA A 33 16.25 -2.76 -0.14
N VAL A 34 14.93 -2.91 -0.19
CA VAL A 34 14.12 -3.23 0.97
C VAL A 34 13.23 -4.42 0.70
N GLU A 35 13.12 -5.30 1.68
CA GLU A 35 12.01 -6.22 1.79
C GLU A 35 10.86 -5.48 2.48
N ALA A 36 9.67 -5.58 1.92
CA ALA A 36 8.50 -4.95 2.50
C ALA A 36 7.33 -5.93 2.57
N THR A 37 6.59 -5.85 3.66
CA THR A 37 5.39 -6.66 3.85
C THR A 37 4.27 -5.74 4.29
N ALA A 38 3.16 -5.76 3.56
CA ALA A 38 1.96 -5.04 3.91
C ALA A 38 0.87 -6.02 4.36
N THR A 39 0.18 -5.68 5.44
CA THR A 39 -0.95 -6.45 5.97
C THR A 39 -2.12 -5.52 6.18
N THR A 40 -3.33 -6.07 6.09
CA THR A 40 -4.58 -5.34 6.28
C THR A 40 -5.51 -6.18 7.14
N ARG A 41 -6.42 -5.51 7.86
CA ARG A 41 -7.54 -6.21 8.52
C ARG A 41 -8.70 -6.28 7.53
N GLY A 42 -8.72 -7.32 6.70
CA GLY A 42 -9.75 -7.53 5.68
C GLY A 42 -9.22 -8.34 4.50
N LYS A 43 -8.99 -7.68 3.37
CA LYS A 43 -8.38 -8.28 2.17
C LYS A 43 -6.90 -7.89 2.11
N PRO A 44 -5.96 -8.85 1.94
CA PRO A 44 -4.53 -8.53 1.88
C PRO A 44 -4.24 -7.49 0.79
N PRO A 45 -3.28 -6.60 1.02
CA PRO A 45 -2.81 -5.69 -0.02
C PRO A 45 -2.17 -6.51 -1.15
N GLU A 46 -2.26 -5.99 -2.36
CA GLU A 46 -1.59 -6.60 -3.50
C GLU A 46 -0.13 -6.14 -3.50
N ASP A 47 0.81 -7.09 -3.59
CA ASP A 47 2.24 -6.81 -3.62
C ASP A 47 2.53 -5.86 -4.77
N GLY A 48 3.13 -4.70 -4.49
CA GLY A 48 3.62 -3.84 -5.56
C GLY A 48 5.04 -4.21 -5.95
N ASP A 49 5.35 -3.92 -7.22
CA ASP A 49 6.67 -4.20 -7.78
C ASP A 49 7.77 -3.54 -6.93
N PRO A 50 8.79 -4.30 -6.49
CA PRO A 50 9.97 -3.73 -5.89
C PRO A 50 10.66 -2.84 -6.92
N SER A 51 10.75 -1.54 -6.63
CA SER A 51 11.49 -0.56 -7.43
C SER A 51 12.84 -0.32 -6.75
N PRO A 52 13.92 -0.05 -7.52
CA PRO A 52 15.17 0.44 -6.94
C PRO A 52 15.01 1.73 -6.12
N ASP A 53 13.91 2.46 -6.32
CA ASP A 53 13.58 3.68 -5.58
C ASP A 53 12.61 3.46 -4.40
N GLY A 54 12.14 2.22 -4.14
CA GLY A 54 11.21 1.92 -3.05
C GLY A 54 10.17 0.82 -3.34
N VAL A 55 9.07 0.82 -2.60
CA VAL A 55 7.97 -0.15 -2.73
C VAL A 55 6.63 0.57 -2.92
N ARG A 56 5.72 -0.06 -3.65
CA ARG A 56 4.34 0.42 -3.79
C ARG A 56 3.37 -0.63 -3.25
N PHE A 57 2.21 -0.21 -2.78
CA PHE A 57 1.14 -1.09 -2.33
C PHE A 57 -0.19 -0.56 -2.82
N SER A 58 -1.00 -1.44 -3.42
CA SER A 58 -2.41 -1.18 -3.66
C SER A 58 -3.20 -1.75 -2.49
N ILE A 59 -3.78 -0.86 -1.67
CA ILE A 59 -4.43 -1.21 -0.42
C ILE A 59 -5.95 -1.01 -0.58
N PRO A 60 -6.78 -2.00 -0.23
CA PRO A 60 -8.23 -1.84 -0.29
C PRO A 60 -8.73 -0.59 0.45
N ALA A 61 -9.67 0.14 -0.14
CA ALA A 61 -10.23 1.32 0.50
C ALA A 61 -10.95 1.00 1.82
N GLY A 62 -10.86 1.92 2.77
CA GLY A 62 -11.60 1.84 4.04
C GLY A 62 -11.03 0.86 5.07
N VAL A 63 -9.92 0.18 4.78
CA VAL A 63 -9.27 -0.75 5.72
C VAL A 63 -8.06 -0.11 6.41
N ARG A 64 -7.77 -0.58 7.62
CA ARG A 64 -6.50 -0.30 8.28
C ARG A 64 -5.40 -1.16 7.67
N TYR A 65 -4.24 -0.56 7.43
CA TYR A 65 -3.06 -1.23 6.94
C TYR A 65 -1.87 -1.06 7.89
N GLU A 66 -0.96 -2.02 7.83
CA GLU A 66 0.35 -2.02 8.50
C GLU A 66 1.42 -2.49 7.52
N VAL A 67 2.46 -1.69 7.33
CA VAL A 67 3.61 -1.97 6.45
C VAL A 67 4.87 -2.07 7.29
N CYS A 68 5.61 -3.16 7.12
CA CYS A 68 6.95 -3.33 7.67
C CYS A 68 7.98 -3.20 6.56
N LEU A 69 9.00 -2.36 6.77
CA LEU A 69 10.13 -2.15 5.86
C LEU A 69 11.39 -2.69 6.52
N ARG A 70 12.13 -3.53 5.81
CA ARG A 70 13.35 -4.18 6.29
C ARG A 70 14.45 -4.08 5.25
N ALA A 71 15.68 -3.89 5.72
CA ALA A 71 16.88 -4.00 4.91
C ALA A 71 17.98 -4.62 5.78
N GLU A 72 18.95 -5.26 5.13
CA GLU A 72 20.16 -5.78 5.77
C GLU A 72 20.89 -4.66 6.52
N ASP A 73 21.42 -4.94 7.73
CA ASP A 73 22.11 -3.98 8.60
C ASP A 73 21.30 -2.73 9.02
N HIS A 74 19.99 -2.75 8.79
CA HIS A 74 19.10 -1.62 9.09
C HIS A 74 18.02 -1.96 10.12
N VAL A 75 17.65 -0.98 10.94
CA VAL A 75 16.53 -1.10 11.89
C VAL A 75 15.23 -1.13 11.10
N SER A 76 14.40 -2.16 11.33
CA SER A 76 13.10 -2.26 10.68
C SER A 76 12.17 -1.12 11.11
N ILE A 77 11.41 -0.59 10.16
CA ILE A 77 10.42 0.45 10.42
C ILE A 77 9.01 -0.06 10.13
N TYR A 78 8.07 0.34 10.98
CA TYR A 78 6.64 0.05 10.81
C TYR A 78 5.88 1.34 10.49
N ARG A 79 4.91 1.21 9.58
CA ARG A 79 3.97 2.27 9.19
C ARG A 79 2.55 1.72 9.28
N ALA A 80 1.63 2.53 9.78
CA ALA A 80 0.23 2.13 9.88
C ALA A 80 -0.66 3.30 9.53
N GLY A 81 -1.81 3.02 8.92
CA GLY A 81 -2.76 4.04 8.50
C GLY A 81 -4.13 3.49 8.16
N ILE A 82 -5.02 4.38 7.74
CA ILE A 82 -6.35 4.05 7.20
C ILE A 82 -6.34 4.40 5.72
N ALA A 83 -6.59 3.42 4.85
CA ALA A 83 -6.62 3.60 3.41
C ALA A 83 -7.85 4.43 2.99
N GLN A 84 -7.64 5.66 2.54
CA GLN A 84 -8.71 6.49 2.01
C GLN A 84 -9.00 6.11 0.55
N ALA A 85 -10.29 5.94 0.21
CA ALA A 85 -10.71 5.52 -1.13
C ALA A 85 -10.16 6.47 -2.20
N GLY A 86 -9.51 5.91 -3.23
CA GLY A 86 -8.91 6.66 -4.33
C GLY A 86 -7.78 7.62 -3.93
N GLY A 87 -7.29 7.51 -2.69
CA GLY A 87 -6.18 8.32 -2.20
C GLY A 87 -4.84 7.83 -2.71
N THR A 88 -3.84 8.71 -2.64
CA THR A 88 -2.44 8.35 -2.90
C THR A 88 -1.58 8.98 -1.82
N ALA A 89 -0.62 8.23 -1.30
CA ALA A 89 0.44 8.74 -0.43
C ALA A 89 1.82 8.40 -1.00
N CYS A 90 2.73 9.36 -0.94
CA CYS A 90 4.14 9.17 -1.28
C CYS A 90 4.98 9.57 -0.06
N GLU A 91 5.74 8.63 0.48
CA GLU A 91 6.55 8.84 1.67
C GLU A 91 8.03 8.59 1.35
N ASP A 92 8.90 9.48 1.83
CA ASP A 92 10.34 9.25 1.88
C ASP A 92 10.71 8.79 3.30
N VAL A 93 11.27 7.59 3.42
CA VAL A 93 11.66 6.98 4.70
C VAL A 93 13.17 6.77 4.72
N VAL A 94 13.80 7.20 5.82
CA VAL A 94 15.20 6.87 6.11
C VAL A 94 15.22 5.69 7.08
N LEU A 95 15.86 4.58 6.69
CA LEU A 95 16.12 3.45 7.60
C LEU A 95 17.42 3.69 8.37
N PRO A 96 17.38 3.78 9.72
CA PRO A 96 18.58 3.84 10.54
C PRO A 96 19.41 2.57 10.41
N LEU A 97 20.73 2.67 10.65
CA LEU A 97 21.59 1.49 10.82
C LEU A 97 21.32 0.84 12.18
N GLN A 98 21.52 -0.47 12.28
CA GLN A 98 21.47 -1.23 13.53
C GLN A 98 22.65 -0.92 14.47
#